data_AF-A0A1B8XZF5-F1
#
_entry.id   AF-A0A1B8XZF5-F1
#
_cell.length_a   1.000
_cell.length_b   1.000
_cell.length_c   1.000
_cell.angle_alpha   90.00
_cell.angle_beta   90.00
_cell.angle_gamma   90.00
#
_symmetry.space_group_name_H-M   'P 1'
#
loop_
_entity.id
_entity.type
_entity.pdbx_description
1 polymer ?
#
loop_
_entity_poly.entity_id
_entity_poly.type
_entity_poly.pdbx_seq_one_letter_code
_entity_poly.pdbx_strand_id
1 'polypeptide(L)'
;HPAWINAERTSPQQGADRFSISSSRASPESSPQYPPPYPLENLSDQSRDGTSWMYLASSHEDLLPSTTDTIQVKREGEAEGCTSPEGPTLYDECRMGDRLPNIPMMPLSAEREWSLLAKSGGRAGRFAALVFRALVPFDIYKGWVNHVNLDGLRGRRGIPMNVKRRLMAVVERHFTLRKGDHSEIRNRLNEQLRTRRKSDKHPHWFF
;
A
#
# COMPACT_ATOMS: atom_id res chain seq x y z
N HIS A 1 46.55 43.74 58.05
CA HIS A 1 47.49 42.70 58.51
C HIS A 1 47.80 41.76 57.33
N PRO A 2 49.06 41.28 57.21
CA PRO A 2 49.85 41.36 55.98
C PRO A 2 49.78 40.15 55.03
N ALA A 3 50.29 40.41 53.82
CA ALA A 3 50.53 39.56 52.67
C ALA A 3 51.66 38.55 52.83
N TRP A 4 51.56 37.36 52.22
CA TRP A 4 52.65 36.52 51.63
C TRP A 4 52.00 35.66 50.52
N ILE A 5 52.30 35.71 49.20
CA ILE A 5 53.54 35.57 48.41
C ILE A 5 53.71 34.13 47.83
N ASN A 6 53.73 34.06 46.49
CA ASN A 6 54.48 33.14 45.60
C ASN A 6 54.09 31.65 45.52
N ALA A 7 54.33 30.93 44.42
CA ALA A 7 54.76 31.22 43.05
C ALA A 7 54.81 29.89 42.27
N GLU A 8 54.89 30.00 40.93
CA GLU A 8 55.50 29.02 40.02
C GLU A 8 54.77 27.66 39.87
N ARG A 9 54.70 27.00 38.70
CA ARG A 9 55.76 26.84 37.71
C ARG A 9 55.22 26.16 36.43
N THR A 10 55.84 26.56 35.32
CA THR A 10 56.20 25.78 34.11
C THR A 10 55.17 25.41 33.02
N SER A 11 55.55 25.94 31.86
CA SER A 11 55.07 25.85 30.48
C SER A 11 55.35 24.49 29.77
N PRO A 12 55.47 24.41 28.42
CA PRO A 12 54.61 23.58 27.57
C PRO A 12 55.35 22.35 27.01
N GLN A 13 54.62 21.41 26.41
CA GLN A 13 55.26 20.38 25.59
C GLN A 13 54.81 20.49 24.13
N GLN A 14 55.80 20.88 23.32
CA GLN A 14 55.86 20.85 21.87
C GLN A 14 55.98 19.41 21.33
N GLY A 15 55.71 19.24 20.03
CA GLY A 15 56.08 18.08 19.22
C GLY A 15 54.94 17.73 18.26
N ALA A 16 54.78 18.37 17.10
CA ALA A 16 55.60 18.27 15.89
C ALA A 16 55.55 16.88 15.21
N ASP A 17 55.42 16.94 13.89
CA ASP A 17 55.69 15.93 12.84
C ASP A 17 54.49 15.12 12.34
N ARG A 18 53.89 15.54 11.21
CA ARG A 18 54.33 15.23 9.82
C ARG A 18 54.43 13.73 9.55
N PHE A 19 53.35 13.16 9.04
CA PHE A 19 53.44 12.08 8.06
C PHE A 19 52.59 12.44 6.84
N SER A 20 53.26 13.06 5.87
CA SER A 20 52.88 12.95 4.46
C SER A 20 53.32 11.57 3.99
N ILE A 21 52.40 10.73 3.56
CA ILE A 21 52.72 9.56 2.74
C ILE A 21 52.01 9.72 1.41
N SER A 22 52.85 9.65 0.38
CA SER A 22 52.62 10.01 -1.00
C SER A 22 51.68 9.06 -1.73
N SER A 23 50.96 9.62 -2.70
CA SER A 23 50.37 8.93 -3.84
C SER A 23 51.39 8.11 -4.62
N SER A 24 50.98 6.91 -5.03
CA SER A 24 51.42 6.08 -6.18
C SER A 24 50.70 4.74 -6.01
N ARG A 25 50.09 4.05 -6.98
CA ARG A 25 50.25 3.98 -8.43
C ARG A 25 49.12 3.08 -8.99
N ALA A 26 48.61 3.45 -10.16
CA ALA A 26 48.11 2.63 -11.28
C ALA A 26 47.24 1.35 -11.09
N SER A 27 46.09 1.39 -11.77
CA SER A 27 45.23 0.35 -12.39
C SER A 27 46.00 -0.74 -13.22
N PRO A 28 45.36 -1.70 -13.94
CA PRO A 28 43.93 -1.96 -14.23
C PRO A 28 43.49 -3.45 -14.19
N GLU A 29 42.25 -3.71 -14.63
CA GLU A 29 41.71 -4.99 -15.12
C GLU A 29 41.45 -6.12 -14.10
N SER A 30 40.27 -6.08 -13.49
CA SER A 30 39.50 -7.31 -13.25
C SER A 30 38.25 -7.26 -14.11
N SER A 31 38.37 -7.76 -15.34
CA SER A 31 37.26 -8.03 -16.23
C SER A 31 36.24 -8.94 -15.53
N PRO A 32 34.95 -8.58 -15.43
CA PRO A 32 33.94 -9.52 -15.02
C PRO A 32 33.82 -10.57 -16.14
N GLN A 33 34.15 -11.81 -15.78
CA GLN A 33 33.98 -12.98 -16.62
C GLN A 33 32.48 -13.21 -16.83
N TYR A 34 31.96 -12.69 -17.95
CA TYR A 34 30.58 -12.93 -18.36
C TYR A 34 30.42 -14.42 -18.69
N PRO A 35 29.43 -15.13 -18.10
CA PRO A 35 29.07 -16.45 -18.57
C PRO A 35 28.48 -16.36 -19.98
N PRO A 36 28.69 -17.38 -20.84
CA PRO A 36 28.22 -17.38 -22.22
C PRO A 36 26.68 -17.31 -22.31
N PRO A 37 26.13 -16.72 -23.37
CA PRO A 37 24.69 -16.70 -23.60
C PRO A 37 24.18 -18.12 -23.90
N TYR A 38 23.21 -18.56 -23.11
CA TYR A 38 22.52 -19.82 -23.33
C TYR A 38 21.76 -19.79 -24.67
N PRO A 39 21.66 -20.93 -25.39
CA PRO A 39 20.93 -21.02 -26.63
C PRO A 39 19.43 -20.74 -26.44
N LEU A 40 18.86 -19.97 -27.36
CA LEU A 40 17.43 -19.89 -27.62
C LEU A 40 16.93 -21.28 -28.04
N GLU A 41 16.31 -22.01 -27.10
CA GLU A 41 15.49 -23.15 -27.44
C GLU A 41 13.99 -22.79 -27.44
N ASN A 42 13.36 -23.39 -28.44
CA ASN A 42 12.05 -23.15 -28.98
C ASN A 42 10.89 -23.29 -27.98
N LEU A 43 9.88 -22.45 -28.24
CA LEU A 43 8.45 -22.76 -28.26
C LEU A 43 7.99 -23.93 -27.38
N SER A 44 7.27 -23.59 -26.31
CA SER A 44 6.16 -24.43 -25.87
C SER A 44 4.96 -23.55 -25.53
N ASP A 45 4.03 -23.58 -26.48
CA ASP A 45 2.63 -23.20 -26.35
C ASP A 45 1.99 -24.09 -25.28
N GLN A 46 1.72 -23.54 -24.08
CA GLN A 46 0.78 -24.16 -23.18
C GLN A 46 0.25 -23.23 -22.09
N SER A 47 -1.07 -23.32 -21.92
CA SER A 47 -1.88 -22.83 -20.81
C SER A 47 -2.14 -21.32 -20.73
N ARG A 48 -3.04 -20.89 -21.61
CA ARG A 48 -4.11 -19.95 -21.24
C ARG A 48 -4.98 -20.57 -20.15
N ASP A 49 -4.48 -20.63 -18.92
CA ASP A 49 -5.36 -20.74 -17.76
C ASP A 49 -5.72 -19.33 -17.31
N GLY A 50 -6.70 -18.79 -18.02
CA GLY A 50 -7.46 -17.63 -17.57
C GLY A 50 -8.02 -17.96 -16.20
N THR A 51 -7.34 -17.50 -15.15
CA THR A 51 -7.84 -17.61 -13.79
C THR A 51 -8.95 -16.56 -13.65
N SER A 52 -10.12 -16.96 -14.13
CA SER A 52 -11.40 -16.30 -13.96
C SER A 52 -11.75 -16.31 -12.47
N TRP A 53 -11.41 -15.22 -11.78
CA TRP A 53 -11.88 -14.96 -10.41
C TRP A 53 -13.24 -14.25 -10.40
N MET A 54 -14.03 -14.37 -11.48
CA MET A 54 -15.40 -13.86 -11.54
C MET A 54 -16.35 -14.98 -11.10
N TYR A 55 -17.16 -14.69 -10.07
CA TYR A 55 -18.31 -15.45 -9.54
C TYR A 55 -18.04 -16.61 -8.57
N LEU A 56 -18.03 -16.27 -7.28
CA LEU A 56 -18.80 -17.00 -6.27
C LEU A 56 -19.68 -15.98 -5.54
N ALA A 57 -20.75 -15.59 -6.20
CA ALA A 57 -21.88 -14.91 -5.58
C ALA A 57 -23.10 -15.85 -5.69
N SER A 58 -23.73 -16.08 -4.54
CA SER A 58 -25.07 -16.64 -4.33
C SER A 58 -25.37 -18.07 -4.77
N SER A 59 -25.42 -18.97 -3.79
CA SER A 59 -26.57 -19.85 -3.59
C SER A 59 -27.33 -19.36 -2.36
N HIS A 60 -28.29 -18.47 -2.61
CA HIS A 60 -29.39 -18.16 -1.70
C HIS A 60 -30.39 -19.30 -1.91
N GLU A 61 -30.29 -20.34 -1.09
CA GLU A 61 -31.29 -21.41 -1.06
C GLU A 61 -32.60 -20.83 -0.52
N ASP A 62 -33.60 -20.83 -1.39
CA ASP A 62 -34.98 -20.48 -1.11
C ASP A 62 -35.55 -21.38 0.01
N LEU A 63 -35.83 -20.78 1.17
CA LEU A 63 -36.69 -21.37 2.18
C LEU A 63 -37.98 -20.57 2.27
N LEU A 64 -39.01 -21.14 1.65
CA LEU A 64 -40.41 -20.77 1.72
C LEU A 64 -40.87 -20.61 3.19
N PRO A 65 -41.65 -19.57 3.53
CA PRO A 65 -42.55 -19.64 4.67
C PRO A 65 -43.91 -20.16 4.20
N SER A 66 -44.21 -21.42 4.52
CA SER A 66 -45.55 -21.98 4.38
C SER A 66 -46.29 -21.93 5.72
N THR A 67 -47.46 -21.29 5.67
CA THR A 67 -48.73 -21.60 6.36
C THR A 67 -48.98 -21.16 7.83
N THR A 68 -50.07 -20.40 7.97
CA THR A 68 -51.08 -20.40 9.07
C THR A 68 -50.73 -19.54 10.30
N ASP A 69 -51.54 -18.64 10.88
CA ASP A 69 -52.99 -18.43 10.90
C ASP A 69 -53.38 -16.98 11.29
N THR A 70 -54.65 -16.69 11.07
CA THR A 70 -55.50 -15.49 11.31
C THR A 70 -55.45 -14.88 12.72
N ILE A 71 -55.35 -13.53 12.87
CA ILE A 71 -56.14 -12.68 13.82
C ILE A 71 -56.21 -11.22 13.30
N GLN A 72 -57.44 -10.70 13.07
CA GLN A 72 -57.74 -9.28 12.89
C GLN A 72 -57.92 -8.59 14.26
N VAL A 73 -57.33 -7.40 14.49
CA VAL A 73 -57.97 -6.33 15.29
C VAL A 73 -57.57 -4.94 14.76
N LYS A 74 -58.62 -4.22 14.36
CA LYS A 74 -58.81 -2.79 14.08
C LYS A 74 -58.30 -1.85 15.17
N ARG A 75 -57.58 -0.77 14.81
CA ARG A 75 -57.80 0.57 15.39
C ARG A 75 -57.15 1.68 14.54
N GLU A 76 -58.00 2.60 14.11
CA GLU A 76 -57.69 3.87 13.46
C GLU A 76 -57.16 4.89 14.48
N GLY A 77 -56.25 5.76 14.05
CA GLY A 77 -55.71 6.89 14.81
C GLY A 77 -54.85 7.77 13.90
N GLU A 78 -55.39 8.95 13.58
CA GLU A 78 -54.96 9.91 12.56
C GLU A 78 -53.75 10.79 12.98
N ALA A 79 -53.04 11.30 11.94
CA ALA A 79 -52.37 12.61 11.78
C ALA A 79 -51.41 13.14 12.90
N GLU A 80 -50.21 13.67 12.66
CA GLU A 80 -49.67 14.59 11.66
C GLU A 80 -48.13 14.36 11.59
N GLY A 81 -47.45 14.45 10.45
CA GLY A 81 -47.01 15.74 9.89
C GLY A 81 -45.61 16.12 10.37
N CYS A 82 -44.56 15.57 9.74
CA CYS A 82 -43.27 16.27 9.64
C CYS A 82 -42.53 15.78 8.40
N THR A 83 -42.96 16.30 7.25
CA THR A 83 -42.23 16.21 5.99
C THR A 83 -41.01 17.13 6.09
N SER A 84 -39.84 16.57 6.40
CA SER A 84 -38.57 17.29 6.31
C SER A 84 -37.89 16.94 4.98
N PRO A 85 -37.56 17.94 4.13
CA PRO A 85 -37.04 17.71 2.80
C PRO A 85 -35.53 17.45 2.81
N GLU A 86 -35.13 16.49 1.98
CA GLU A 86 -33.92 16.49 1.17
C GLU A 86 -32.60 16.92 1.82
N GLY A 87 -31.90 15.92 2.32
CA GLY A 87 -30.50 15.76 1.95
C GLY A 87 -30.23 14.27 1.76
N PRO A 88 -30.00 13.74 0.54
CA PRO A 88 -29.38 12.44 0.42
C PRO A 88 -27.99 12.57 1.03
N THR A 89 -27.83 12.10 2.27
CA THR A 89 -26.51 11.80 2.80
C THR A 89 -25.96 10.73 1.87
N LEU A 90 -25.04 11.12 0.99
CA LEU A 90 -24.38 10.30 -0.03
C LEU A 90 -23.53 9.13 0.54
N TYR A 91 -23.88 8.67 1.75
CA TYR A 91 -23.19 7.62 2.48
C TYR A 91 -24.16 6.53 2.97
N ASP A 92 -25.43 6.57 2.56
CA ASP A 92 -26.41 5.58 2.97
C ASP A 92 -26.30 4.28 2.13
N GLU A 93 -26.27 3.17 2.86
CA GLU A 93 -26.31 1.78 2.40
C GLU A 93 -25.23 1.28 1.43
N CYS A 94 -23.97 1.29 1.88
CA CYS A 94 -23.00 0.32 1.32
C CYS A 94 -23.28 -1.06 1.92
N ARG A 95 -24.03 -1.90 1.18
CA ARG A 95 -24.23 -3.32 1.50
C ARG A 95 -22.86 -3.99 1.64
N MET A 96 -22.75 -4.91 2.59
CA MET A 96 -21.50 -5.64 2.84
C MET A 96 -20.97 -6.24 1.53
N GLY A 97 -19.72 -5.92 1.17
CA GLY A 97 -19.13 -6.30 -0.12
C GLY A 97 -19.03 -5.18 -1.15
N ASP A 98 -19.68 -4.03 -0.92
CA ASP A 98 -19.63 -2.92 -1.85
C ASP A 98 -18.24 -2.28 -1.91
N ARG A 99 -17.74 -2.15 -3.13
CA ARG A 99 -16.48 -1.50 -3.43
C ARG A 99 -16.71 -0.01 -3.62
N LEU A 100 -15.71 0.78 -3.24
CA LEU A 100 -15.69 2.19 -3.56
C LEU A 100 -15.66 2.43 -5.08
N PRO A 101 -16.23 3.56 -5.56
CA PRO A 101 -16.17 3.92 -6.97
C PRO A 101 -14.72 4.14 -7.42
N ASN A 102 -14.49 4.01 -8.74
CA ASN A 102 -13.18 4.25 -9.33
C ASN A 102 -12.71 5.69 -9.09
N ILE A 103 -11.41 5.83 -8.82
CA ILE A 103 -10.78 7.13 -8.58
C ILE A 103 -9.71 7.44 -9.63
N PRO A 104 -9.38 8.73 -9.87
CA PRO A 104 -8.15 9.08 -10.56
C PRO A 104 -6.94 8.64 -9.71
N MET A 105 -6.07 7.83 -10.31
CA MET A 105 -4.82 7.39 -9.68
C MET A 105 -3.69 8.34 -10.08
N MET A 106 -2.71 8.50 -9.18
CA MET A 106 -1.46 9.15 -9.53
C MET A 106 -0.68 8.28 -10.53
N PRO A 107 -0.05 8.89 -11.54
CA PRO A 107 0.79 8.15 -12.48
C PRO A 107 2.00 7.56 -11.76
N LEU A 108 2.43 6.38 -12.23
CA LEU A 108 3.57 5.65 -11.70
C LEU A 108 4.53 5.38 -12.86
N SER A 109 5.63 6.14 -12.92
CA SER A 109 6.70 5.96 -13.91
C SER A 109 7.56 4.73 -13.58
N ALA A 110 8.19 4.15 -14.59
CA ALA A 110 9.06 2.98 -14.42
C ALA A 110 10.21 3.25 -13.43
N GLU A 111 10.85 4.42 -13.48
CA GLU A 111 11.90 4.83 -12.54
C GLU A 111 11.41 4.83 -11.09
N ARG A 112 10.18 5.28 -10.88
CA ARG A 112 9.53 5.27 -9.57
C ARG A 112 9.21 3.84 -9.14
N GLU A 113 8.70 2.99 -10.03
CA GLU A 113 8.49 1.56 -9.75
C GLU A 113 9.78 0.89 -9.27
N TRP A 114 10.89 1.04 -9.99
CA TRP A 114 12.21 0.52 -9.60
C TRP A 114 12.69 1.04 -8.25
N SER A 115 12.52 2.33 -8.00
CA SER A 115 12.86 2.95 -6.70
C SER A 115 12.05 2.35 -5.55
N LEU A 116 10.76 2.06 -5.77
CA LEU A 116 9.91 1.42 -4.76
C LEU A 116 10.30 -0.06 -4.58
N LEU A 117 10.70 -0.74 -5.65
CA LEU A 117 11.16 -2.12 -5.60
C LEU A 117 12.43 -2.25 -4.77
N ALA A 118 13.41 -1.39 -4.99
CA ALA A 118 14.62 -1.33 -4.16
C ALA A 118 14.28 -1.08 -2.67
N LYS A 119 13.39 -0.13 -2.39
CA LYS A 119 12.91 0.17 -1.01
C LYS A 119 12.11 -0.96 -0.36
N SER A 120 11.59 -1.89 -1.15
CA SER A 120 10.85 -3.04 -0.63
C SER A 120 11.77 -4.12 -0.05
N GLY A 121 13.04 -4.15 -0.46
CA GLY A 121 13.98 -5.21 -0.09
C GLY A 121 13.55 -6.58 -0.62
N GLY A 122 12.97 -6.65 -1.82
CA GLY A 122 12.55 -7.89 -2.47
C GLY A 122 11.31 -8.55 -1.87
N ARG A 123 10.52 -7.84 -1.06
CA ARG A 123 9.28 -8.38 -0.45
C ARG A 123 8.04 -7.87 -1.16
N ALA A 124 7.27 -8.78 -1.76
CA ALA A 124 6.06 -8.47 -2.52
C ALA A 124 5.03 -7.69 -1.68
N GLY A 125 4.76 -8.10 -0.44
CA GLY A 125 3.83 -7.39 0.45
C GLY A 125 4.26 -5.96 0.75
N ARG A 126 5.55 -5.72 0.98
CA ARG A 126 6.11 -4.37 1.22
C ARG A 126 6.10 -3.53 -0.06
N PHE A 127 6.43 -4.14 -1.20
CA PHE A 127 6.38 -3.47 -2.50
C PHE A 127 4.95 -3.03 -2.83
N ALA A 128 3.96 -3.91 -2.70
CA ALA A 128 2.56 -3.59 -2.92
C ALA A 128 2.09 -2.42 -2.03
N ALA A 129 2.48 -2.43 -0.76
CA ALA A 129 2.17 -1.36 0.18
C ALA A 129 2.80 -0.01 -0.22
N LEU A 130 3.99 -0.03 -0.84
CA LEU A 130 4.65 1.17 -1.36
C LEU A 130 3.99 1.67 -2.65
N VAL A 131 3.66 0.77 -3.57
CA VAL A 131 2.97 1.07 -4.83
C VAL A 131 1.57 1.64 -4.54
N PHE A 132 0.82 1.05 -3.62
CA PHE A 132 -0.51 1.55 -3.23
C PHE A 132 -0.45 3.01 -2.75
N ARG A 133 0.52 3.34 -1.91
CA ARG A 133 0.75 4.73 -1.46
C ARG A 133 1.14 5.67 -2.61
N ALA A 134 1.82 5.15 -3.62
CA ALA A 134 2.24 5.93 -4.78
C ALA A 134 1.13 6.14 -5.81
N LEU A 135 0.14 5.24 -5.87
CA LEU A 135 -1.02 5.31 -6.77
C LEU A 135 -2.18 6.11 -6.20
N VAL A 136 -2.48 5.99 -4.90
CA VAL A 136 -3.67 6.61 -4.29
C VAL A 136 -3.32 8.00 -3.75
N PRO A 137 -3.96 9.09 -4.23
CA PRO A 137 -3.79 10.42 -3.67
C PRO A 137 -4.03 10.45 -2.16
N PHE A 138 -3.19 11.20 -1.44
CA PHE A 138 -3.25 11.25 0.02
C PHE A 138 -4.61 11.73 0.55
N ASP A 139 -5.24 12.69 -0.14
CA ASP A 139 -6.55 13.23 0.25
C ASP A 139 -7.65 12.18 0.18
N ILE A 140 -7.66 11.37 -0.86
CA ILE A 140 -8.61 10.26 -1.02
C ILE A 140 -8.34 9.21 0.05
N TYR A 141 -7.07 8.83 0.25
CA TYR A 141 -6.70 7.83 1.25
C TYR A 141 -7.17 8.21 2.66
N LYS A 142 -7.08 9.49 3.05
CA LYS A 142 -7.53 9.94 4.39
C LYS A 142 -8.98 9.57 4.67
N GLY A 143 -9.85 9.63 3.67
CA GLY A 143 -11.26 9.22 3.79
C GLY A 143 -11.48 7.71 3.84
N TRP A 144 -10.47 6.90 3.52
CA TRP A 144 -10.56 5.44 3.51
C TRP A 144 -10.07 4.79 4.81
N VAL A 145 -9.22 5.48 5.56
CA VAL A 145 -8.64 4.97 6.81
C VAL A 145 -9.76 4.54 7.75
N ASN A 146 -9.64 3.36 8.36
CA ASN A 146 -10.60 2.71 9.26
C ASN A 146 -11.93 2.27 8.65
N HIS A 147 -12.32 2.78 7.47
CA HIS A 147 -13.61 2.49 6.84
C HIS A 147 -13.53 1.48 5.68
N VAL A 148 -12.32 1.26 5.14
CA VAL A 148 -12.09 0.48 3.92
C VAL A 148 -11.11 -0.66 4.18
N ASN A 149 -11.21 -1.73 3.41
CA ASN A 149 -10.20 -2.78 3.32
C ASN A 149 -10.04 -3.24 1.86
N LEU A 150 -9.11 -4.16 1.58
CA LEU A 150 -8.81 -4.57 0.21
C LEU A 150 -10.02 -5.17 -0.53
N ASP A 151 -10.83 -5.96 0.16
CA ASP A 151 -11.81 -6.85 -0.48
C ASP A 151 -13.28 -6.50 -0.22
N GLY A 152 -13.58 -5.60 0.72
CA GLY A 152 -14.93 -5.23 1.12
C GLY A 152 -15.56 -6.13 2.18
N LEU A 153 -14.75 -6.84 2.96
CA LEU A 153 -15.23 -7.82 3.94
C LEU A 153 -15.44 -7.21 5.33
N ARG A 154 -16.19 -7.91 6.19
CA ARG A 154 -16.38 -7.56 7.63
C ARG A 154 -17.01 -6.18 7.84
N GLY A 155 -18.04 -5.85 7.08
CA GLY A 155 -18.77 -4.57 7.22
C GLY A 155 -17.97 -3.33 6.79
N ARG A 156 -16.89 -3.51 6.02
CA ARG A 156 -16.10 -2.41 5.45
C ARG A 156 -16.22 -2.38 3.94
N ARG A 157 -16.03 -1.22 3.34
CA ARG A 157 -16.02 -1.08 1.88
C ARG A 157 -14.72 -1.61 1.29
N GLY A 158 -14.80 -2.13 0.06
CA GLY A 158 -13.62 -2.56 -0.68
C GLY A 158 -12.92 -1.38 -1.35
N ILE A 159 -11.60 -1.45 -1.54
CA ILE A 159 -10.92 -0.46 -2.38
C ILE A 159 -11.47 -0.48 -3.82
N PRO A 160 -11.34 0.62 -4.57
CA PRO A 160 -11.76 0.68 -5.96
C PRO A 160 -11.10 -0.39 -6.82
N MET A 161 -11.87 -0.94 -7.77
CA MET A 161 -11.40 -2.03 -8.63
C MET A 161 -10.23 -1.60 -9.52
N ASN A 162 -10.25 -0.37 -10.03
CA ASN A 162 -9.17 0.16 -10.85
C ASN A 162 -7.83 0.22 -10.08
N VAL A 163 -7.87 0.63 -8.81
CA VAL A 163 -6.69 0.62 -7.92
C VAL A 163 -6.20 -0.79 -7.67
N LYS A 164 -7.09 -1.74 -7.34
CA LYS A 164 -6.72 -3.14 -7.11
C LYS A 164 -6.06 -3.76 -8.33
N ARG A 165 -6.66 -3.61 -9.53
CA ARG A 165 -6.11 -4.14 -10.78
C ARG A 165 -4.75 -3.54 -11.11
N ARG A 166 -4.62 -2.20 -11.04
CA ARG A 166 -3.35 -1.53 -11.35
C ARG A 166 -2.26 -1.93 -10.38
N LEU A 167 -2.57 -2.01 -9.08
CA LEU A 167 -1.64 -2.45 -8.06
C LEU A 167 -1.12 -3.86 -8.33
N MET A 168 -2.01 -4.84 -8.54
CA MET A 168 -1.62 -6.22 -8.80
C MET A 168 -0.80 -6.35 -10.08
N ALA A 169 -1.21 -5.66 -11.15
CA ALA A 169 -0.46 -5.65 -12.41
C ALA A 169 0.96 -5.06 -12.28
N VAL A 170 1.20 -4.14 -11.34
CA VAL A 170 2.57 -3.64 -11.04
C VAL A 170 3.36 -4.67 -10.23
N VAL A 171 2.72 -5.33 -9.27
CA VAL A 171 3.40 -6.33 -8.42
C VAL A 171 3.78 -7.58 -9.22
N GLU A 172 2.86 -8.10 -10.03
CA GLU A 172 3.06 -9.31 -10.84
C GLU A 172 4.14 -9.14 -11.93
N ARG A 173 4.44 -7.90 -12.32
CA ARG A 173 5.58 -7.60 -13.22
C ARG A 173 6.95 -7.88 -12.59
N HIS A 174 7.05 -7.87 -11.26
CA HIS A 174 8.32 -8.02 -10.55
C HIS A 174 8.40 -9.28 -9.69
N PHE A 175 7.27 -9.93 -9.43
CA PHE A 175 7.19 -11.07 -8.53
C PHE A 175 6.31 -12.18 -9.13
N THR A 176 6.80 -13.41 -9.10
CA THR A 176 5.97 -14.61 -9.31
C THR A 176 5.22 -14.90 -8.01
N LEU A 177 3.96 -14.45 -7.94
CA LEU A 177 3.17 -14.51 -6.71
C LEU A 177 2.69 -15.92 -6.38
N ARG A 178 2.92 -16.35 -5.13
CA ARG A 178 2.34 -17.55 -4.54
C ARG A 178 1.16 -17.18 -3.64
N LYS A 179 0.36 -18.17 -3.23
CA LYS A 179 -0.78 -17.98 -2.31
C LYS A 179 -0.39 -17.24 -1.00
N GLY A 180 0.81 -17.50 -0.49
CA GLY A 180 1.36 -16.81 0.67
C GLY A 180 1.57 -15.32 0.44
N ASP A 181 2.10 -14.93 -0.71
CA ASP A 181 2.36 -13.53 -1.08
C ASP A 181 1.05 -12.74 -1.19
N HIS A 182 0.01 -13.33 -1.78
CA HIS A 182 -1.31 -12.70 -1.85
C HIS A 182 -1.87 -12.39 -0.44
N SER A 183 -1.68 -13.32 0.49
CA SER A 183 -2.10 -13.12 1.89
C SER A 183 -1.28 -12.02 2.56
N GLU A 184 0.03 -11.98 2.32
CA GLU A 184 0.92 -10.94 2.83
C GLU A 184 0.55 -9.56 2.28
N ILE A 185 0.34 -9.44 0.97
CA ILE A 185 -0.07 -8.21 0.28
C ILE A 185 -1.37 -7.70 0.90
N ARG A 186 -2.39 -8.58 1.01
CA ARG A 186 -3.67 -8.21 1.62
C ARG A 186 -3.51 -7.73 3.05
N ASN A 187 -2.75 -8.44 3.88
CA ASN A 187 -2.53 -8.06 5.27
C ASN A 187 -1.82 -6.71 5.37
N ARG A 188 -0.79 -6.47 4.54
CA ARG A 188 -0.06 -5.20 4.51
C ARG A 188 -0.91 -4.02 4.07
N LEU A 189 -1.74 -4.19 3.05
CA LEU A 189 -2.65 -3.13 2.58
C LEU A 189 -3.74 -2.85 3.60
N ASN A 190 -4.32 -3.87 4.20
CA ASN A 190 -5.32 -3.71 5.26
C ASN A 190 -4.72 -3.03 6.50
N GLU A 191 -3.46 -3.32 6.83
CA GLU A 191 -2.75 -2.67 7.92
C GLU A 191 -2.53 -1.18 7.64
N GLN A 192 -2.13 -0.83 6.42
CA GLN A 192 -2.09 0.57 5.99
C GLN A 192 -3.46 1.23 6.14
N LEU A 193 -4.52 0.60 5.64
CA LEU A 193 -5.88 1.14 5.73
C LEU A 193 -6.44 1.24 7.16
N ARG A 194 -5.79 0.63 8.17
CA ARG A 194 -6.10 0.85 9.60
C ARG A 194 -5.27 1.97 10.22
N THR A 195 -4.11 2.28 9.63
CA THR A 195 -3.18 3.25 10.19
C THR A 195 -3.27 4.59 9.46
N ARG A 196 -3.65 5.63 10.21
CA ARG A 196 -3.66 6.99 9.67
C ARG A 196 -2.22 7.44 9.40
N ARG A 197 -1.93 7.80 8.14
CA ARG A 197 -0.66 8.43 7.75
C ARG A 197 -0.68 9.89 8.19
N LYS A 198 0.38 10.37 8.85
CA LYS A 198 0.49 11.76 9.33
C LYS A 198 0.61 12.77 8.19
N SER A 199 1.36 12.41 7.16
CA SER A 199 1.47 13.11 5.88
C SER A 199 2.07 12.17 4.86
N ASP A 200 1.71 12.30 3.59
CA ASP A 200 2.63 11.89 2.54
C ASP A 200 3.59 13.05 2.34
N LYS A 201 4.85 12.84 2.69
CA LYS A 201 5.94 13.64 2.13
C LYS A 201 5.95 13.32 0.64
N HIS A 202 5.07 13.93 -0.14
CA HIS A 202 5.28 14.01 -1.58
C HIS A 202 6.61 14.73 -1.72
N PRO A 203 7.65 14.10 -2.28
CA PRO A 203 8.76 14.91 -2.74
C PRO A 203 8.18 15.79 -3.86
N HIS A 204 8.29 17.11 -3.67
CA HIS A 204 7.87 18.13 -4.62
C HIS A 204 8.71 17.97 -5.90
N TRP A 205 8.29 17.10 -6.81
CA TRP A 205 8.95 16.92 -8.11
C TRP A 205 7.93 16.92 -9.26
N PHE A 206 6.90 17.74 -9.14
CA PHE A 206 6.22 18.21 -10.35
C PHE A 206 7.09 19.34 -10.92
N PHE A 207 7.81 19.02 -11.99
CA PHE A 207 8.24 20.02 -12.97
C PHE A 207 7.01 20.59 -13.68
#